data_AF-A0A9N9H0V7-F1
#
_entry.id   AF-A0A9N9H0V7-F1
#
_cell.length_a   1.000
_cell.length_b   1.000
_cell.length_c   1.000
_cell.angle_alpha   90.00
_cell.angle_beta   90.00
_cell.angle_gamma   90.00
#
_symmetry.space_group_name_H-M   'P 1'
#
loop_
_entity.id
_entity.type
_entity.pdbx_description
1 polymer ?
#
loop_
_entity_poly.entity_id
_entity_poly.type
_entity_poly.pdbx_seq_one_letter_code
_entity_poly.pdbx_strand_id
1 'polypeptide(L)'
;VLRKFAKENQAIENGEENATTNHMMVPKIMERDAIHQEINFFRTDSDNIRNTVIPLNQKYLILQSQTAAPRRTQRLWNVFGQLHVNTKFWDSQEEGRINILLFGLKKLVKSTSSQRKSMVSQNSEDVQPLIDQSSSQYNHDISVRELTPQHGKIPTPTGPTEFNMAFVSFLFAGSGALLFAGTVWYITSNVPYEFFIWHPTLMALTLLTTTFGILILQTTGKPEERAVGLNWHKLFQSIAFLAVIAGFTIISIHKNNNKYDHYTSAHGKAGLFTFSYIMCQTIFGSILVNFPGVVGGQAKAVRMYKYHRFSGYFLLALIYLTALGGTQAGWTRGKFNHIWVWLLATVLVIVGVAGRTKSSKLKIW
;
A
#
# COMPACT_ATOMS: atom_id res chain seq x y z
N VAL A 1 -13.44 40.57 10.18
CA VAL A 1 -14.64 39.95 9.54
C VAL A 1 -15.83 39.90 10.52
N LEU A 2 -15.69 39.39 11.75
CA LEU A 2 -16.79 39.37 12.74
C LEU A 2 -17.21 40.74 13.34
N ARG A 3 -16.43 41.80 13.17
CA ARG A 3 -16.87 43.19 13.49
C ARG A 3 -17.60 43.90 12.33
N LYS A 4 -17.60 43.31 11.12
CA LYS A 4 -18.26 43.88 9.93
C LYS A 4 -19.73 43.46 9.88
N PHE A 5 -20.06 42.24 10.32
CA PHE A 5 -21.43 41.73 10.41
C PHE A 5 -22.27 42.38 11.52
N ALA A 6 -21.67 42.83 12.63
CA ALA A 6 -22.41 43.45 13.72
C ALA A 6 -22.88 44.88 13.42
N LYS A 7 -22.25 45.58 12.45
CA LYS A 7 -22.68 46.92 12.01
C LYS A 7 -23.77 46.91 10.94
N GLU A 8 -23.89 45.84 10.17
CA GLU A 8 -24.94 45.71 9.13
C GLU A 8 -26.32 45.38 9.72
N ASN A 9 -26.39 44.70 10.87
CA ASN A 9 -27.67 44.35 11.50
C ASN A 9 -28.30 45.50 12.33
N GLN A 10 -27.54 46.51 12.74
CA GLN A 10 -28.08 47.67 13.46
C GLN A 10 -28.65 48.77 12.54
N ALA A 11 -28.41 48.68 11.23
CA ALA A 11 -28.93 49.65 10.25
C ALA A 11 -30.32 49.28 9.72
N ILE A 12 -30.86 48.11 10.08
CA ILE A 12 -32.14 47.60 9.58
C ILE A 12 -33.29 47.84 10.59
N GLU A 13 -32.99 48.14 11.85
CA GLU A 13 -34.00 48.33 12.90
C GLU A 13 -34.49 49.78 13.06
N ASN A 14 -33.93 50.78 12.36
CA ASN A 14 -34.32 52.18 12.52
C ASN A 14 -34.57 52.89 11.17
N GLY A 15 -35.86 53.10 10.85
CA GLY A 15 -36.35 53.94 9.73
C GLY A 15 -36.71 53.15 8.46
N GLU A 16 -37.78 53.39 7.71
CA GLU A 16 -38.97 54.25 7.80
C GLU A 16 -39.83 53.85 6.57
N GLU A 17 -41.15 53.98 6.63
CA GLU A 17 -42.05 53.71 5.49
C GLU A 17 -41.69 54.55 4.26
N ASN A 18 -41.72 53.95 3.05
CA ASN A 18 -42.35 54.55 1.87
C ASN A 18 -42.47 53.57 0.69
N ALA A 19 -43.47 53.85 -0.15
CA ALA A 19 -44.19 52.93 -1.00
C ALA A 19 -43.57 52.58 -2.37
N THR A 20 -44.21 51.59 -3.02
CA THR A 20 -44.27 51.26 -4.46
C THR A 20 -43.09 50.51 -5.10
N THR A 21 -43.27 49.21 -5.43
CA THR A 21 -43.52 48.67 -6.79
C THR A 21 -43.34 47.13 -6.85
N ASN A 22 -44.13 46.50 -7.72
CA ASN A 22 -44.21 45.06 -8.02
C ASN A 22 -42.88 44.38 -8.36
N HIS A 23 -42.64 43.16 -7.82
CA HIS A 23 -42.32 41.96 -8.62
C HIS A 23 -42.12 40.68 -7.77
N MET A 24 -42.77 39.59 -8.19
CA MET A 24 -42.48 38.16 -8.01
C MET A 24 -42.05 37.62 -6.61
N MET A 25 -42.99 36.93 -5.94
CA MET A 25 -42.72 36.01 -4.83
C MET A 25 -42.24 34.64 -5.32
N VAL A 26 -41.12 34.17 -4.77
CA VAL A 26 -40.69 32.76 -4.67
C VAL A 26 -40.21 32.55 -3.21
N PRO A 27 -40.49 31.40 -2.55
CA PRO A 27 -40.64 31.36 -1.10
C PRO A 27 -39.31 31.22 -0.34
N LYS A 28 -39.03 32.18 0.53
CA LYS A 28 -37.86 32.22 1.44
C LYS A 28 -38.16 31.72 2.86
N ILE A 29 -39.30 31.04 3.05
CA ILE A 29 -39.82 30.64 4.37
C ILE A 29 -39.38 29.22 4.77
N MET A 30 -39.07 28.32 3.82
CA MET A 30 -38.63 26.94 4.15
C MET A 30 -37.19 26.82 4.68
N GLU A 31 -36.35 27.84 4.54
CA GLU A 31 -34.93 27.77 4.91
C GLU A 31 -34.67 28.14 6.39
N ARG A 32 -35.55 28.93 7.02
CA ARG A 32 -35.44 29.28 8.44
C ARG A 32 -35.84 28.13 9.38
N ASP A 33 -36.82 27.33 8.99
CA ASP A 33 -37.29 26.21 9.82
C ASP A 33 -36.31 25.03 9.83
N ALA A 34 -35.59 24.82 8.71
CA ALA A 34 -34.55 23.80 8.62
C ALA A 34 -33.34 24.12 9.52
N ILE A 35 -32.92 25.38 9.60
CA ILE A 35 -31.79 25.82 10.43
C ILE A 35 -32.15 25.76 11.93
N HIS A 36 -33.41 26.07 12.29
CA HIS A 36 -33.86 25.95 13.68
C HIS A 36 -34.03 24.49 14.14
N GLN A 37 -34.37 23.55 13.24
CA GLN A 37 -34.37 22.11 13.56
C GLN A 37 -32.95 21.56 13.75
N GLU A 38 -31.97 21.95 12.92
CA GLU A 38 -30.59 21.51 13.08
C GLU A 38 -29.95 22.03 14.37
N ILE A 39 -30.16 23.30 14.73
CA ILE A 39 -29.60 23.88 15.98
C ILE A 39 -30.19 23.20 17.22
N ASN A 40 -31.48 22.87 17.20
CA ASN A 40 -32.12 22.15 18.30
C ASN A 40 -31.65 20.69 18.38
N PHE A 41 -31.40 20.02 17.26
CA PHE A 41 -30.84 18.67 17.21
C PHE A 41 -29.41 18.60 17.80
N PHE A 42 -28.54 19.57 17.48
CA PHE A 42 -27.18 19.63 18.06
C PHE A 42 -27.18 19.93 19.56
N ARG A 43 -28.21 20.63 20.08
CA ARG A 43 -28.32 20.96 21.50
C ARG A 43 -28.78 19.75 22.33
N THR A 44 -29.78 19.00 21.87
CA THR A 44 -30.23 17.77 22.55
C THR A 44 -29.17 16.67 22.55
N ASP A 45 -28.35 16.56 21.51
CA ASP A 45 -27.28 15.54 21.44
C ASP A 45 -26.08 15.90 22.36
N SER A 46 -25.75 17.19 22.47
CA SER A 46 -24.76 17.69 23.44
C SER A 46 -25.18 17.41 24.89
N ASP A 47 -26.43 17.66 25.23
CA ASP A 47 -26.95 17.46 26.59
C ASP A 47 -27.10 15.97 26.94
N ASN A 48 -27.42 15.11 25.96
CA ASN A 48 -27.37 13.64 26.14
C ASN A 48 -25.94 13.12 26.35
N ILE A 49 -24.96 13.62 25.59
CA ILE A 49 -23.55 13.25 25.78
C ILE A 49 -23.06 13.69 27.17
N ARG A 50 -23.46 14.88 27.64
CA ARG A 50 -23.11 15.39 28.98
C ARG A 50 -23.73 14.56 30.10
N ASN A 51 -25.00 14.19 29.97
CA ASN A 51 -25.75 13.53 31.04
C ASN A 51 -25.55 12.00 31.08
N THR A 52 -25.08 11.37 29.99
CA THR A 52 -24.88 9.91 29.94
C THR A 52 -23.40 9.49 29.97
N VAL A 53 -22.50 10.23 29.31
CA VAL A 53 -21.09 9.80 29.13
C VAL A 53 -20.19 10.22 30.30
N ILE A 54 -20.45 11.37 30.92
CA ILE A 54 -19.67 11.89 32.05
C ILE A 54 -19.81 10.99 33.31
N PRO A 55 -21.01 10.54 33.73
CA PRO A 55 -21.12 9.65 34.90
C PRO A 55 -20.59 8.23 34.65
N LEU A 56 -20.55 7.75 33.39
CA LEU A 56 -19.93 6.48 33.01
C LEU A 56 -18.39 6.53 33.15
N ASN A 57 -17.78 7.66 32.83
CA ASN A 57 -16.33 7.84 32.97
C ASN A 57 -15.88 7.93 34.43
N GLN A 58 -16.73 8.50 35.31
CA GLN A 58 -16.50 8.48 36.76
C GLN A 58 -16.61 7.07 37.36
N LYS A 59 -17.57 6.25 36.91
CA LYS A 59 -17.68 4.84 37.33
C LYS A 59 -16.48 4.00 36.89
N TYR A 60 -15.91 4.27 35.72
CA TYR A 60 -14.70 3.60 35.23
C TYR A 60 -13.42 4.00 35.99
N LEU A 61 -13.30 5.28 36.38
CA LEU A 61 -12.17 5.77 37.17
C LEU A 61 -12.18 5.24 38.62
N ILE A 62 -13.36 5.06 39.22
CA ILE A 62 -13.49 4.45 40.56
C ILE A 62 -13.20 2.95 40.54
N LEU A 63 -13.45 2.26 39.43
CA LEU A 63 -13.11 0.85 39.26
C LEU A 63 -11.61 0.62 38.99
N GLN A 64 -10.88 1.60 38.45
CA GLN A 64 -9.42 1.50 38.23
C GLN A 64 -8.58 1.85 39.47
N SER A 65 -9.11 2.57 40.45
CA SER A 65 -8.37 2.90 41.68
C SER A 65 -8.36 1.79 42.74
N GLN A 66 -9.00 0.64 42.47
CA GLN A 66 -9.10 -0.48 43.43
C GLN A 66 -8.29 -1.74 43.06
N THR A 67 -7.50 -1.73 41.99
CA THR A 67 -6.60 -2.87 41.69
C THR A 67 -5.15 -2.41 41.71
N ALA A 68 -4.56 -2.48 42.90
CA ALA A 68 -3.12 -2.40 43.09
C ALA A 68 -2.40 -3.50 42.28
N ALA A 69 -1.40 -3.12 41.51
CA ALA A 69 -0.46 -4.05 40.89
C ALA A 69 0.33 -4.80 41.97
N PRO A 70 0.69 -6.09 41.74
CA PRO A 70 2.11 -6.33 41.56
C PRO A 70 2.49 -7.43 40.55
N ARG A 71 3.63 -7.18 39.88
CA ARG A 71 4.66 -8.14 39.43
C ARG A 71 4.17 -9.42 38.73
N ARG A 72 4.05 -9.39 37.39
CA ARG A 72 4.07 -10.61 36.57
C ARG A 72 4.65 -10.39 35.16
N THR A 73 5.78 -9.70 35.06
CA THR A 73 6.52 -9.46 33.80
C THR A 73 7.71 -10.40 33.57
N GLN A 74 7.76 -11.56 34.26
CA GLN A 74 8.83 -12.57 34.07
C GLN A 74 8.33 -13.99 33.73
N ARG A 75 7.04 -14.17 33.40
CA ARG A 75 6.47 -15.50 33.09
C ARG A 75 6.00 -15.73 31.65
N LEU A 76 6.11 -14.74 30.76
CA LEU A 76 5.75 -14.90 29.34
C LEU A 76 6.97 -15.07 28.41
N TRP A 77 8.18 -14.79 28.89
CA TRP A 77 9.41 -15.21 28.21
C TRP A 77 9.64 -16.74 28.30
N ASN A 78 9.10 -17.40 29.33
CA ASN A 78 9.23 -18.87 29.49
C ASN A 78 8.21 -19.68 28.67
N VAL A 79 7.20 -19.04 28.07
CA VAL A 79 6.25 -19.73 27.17
C VAL A 79 6.77 -19.70 25.72
N PHE A 80 7.52 -18.68 25.32
CA PHE A 80 8.23 -18.68 24.03
C PHE A 80 9.57 -19.47 24.08
N GLY A 81 10.16 -19.65 25.26
CA GLY A 81 11.32 -20.53 25.47
C GLY A 81 10.99 -22.04 25.49
N GLN A 82 9.71 -22.43 25.54
CA GLN A 82 9.26 -23.83 25.55
C GLN A 82 8.68 -24.32 24.21
N LEU A 83 8.91 -23.59 23.12
CA LEU A 83 8.61 -24.05 21.74
C LEU A 83 9.86 -24.48 20.96
N HIS A 84 10.95 -24.81 21.67
CA HIS A 84 12.19 -25.31 21.07
C HIS A 84 12.40 -26.84 21.17
N VAL A 85 11.36 -27.63 21.46
CA VAL A 85 11.43 -29.10 21.37
C VAL A 85 10.11 -29.66 20.84
N ASN A 86 9.92 -29.64 19.51
CA ASN A 86 9.27 -30.74 18.79
C ASN A 86 9.38 -30.57 17.27
N THR A 87 10.60 -30.63 16.75
CA THR A 87 10.86 -30.93 15.33
C THR A 87 11.18 -32.41 15.18
N LYS A 88 10.19 -33.28 15.44
CA LYS A 88 10.22 -34.71 15.08
C LYS A 88 8.81 -35.17 14.69
N PHE A 89 8.26 -34.59 13.63
CA PHE A 89 7.12 -35.14 12.91
C PHE A 89 7.04 -34.59 11.48
N TRP A 90 8.13 -34.73 10.72
CA TRP A 90 8.17 -34.52 9.27
C TRP A 90 9.16 -35.55 8.72
N ASP A 91 8.60 -36.64 8.20
CA ASP A 91 9.31 -37.88 7.87
C ASP A 91 9.75 -37.89 6.38
N SER A 92 11.06 -38.01 6.18
CA SER A 92 11.80 -38.84 5.19
C SER A 92 11.57 -38.69 3.66
N GLN A 93 10.44 -38.18 3.15
CA GLN A 93 10.17 -38.22 1.69
C GLN A 93 10.65 -36.98 0.90
N GLU A 94 10.85 -35.84 1.56
CA GLU A 94 11.24 -34.57 0.91
C GLU A 94 12.76 -34.34 0.88
N GLU A 95 13.52 -34.91 1.82
CA GLU A 95 14.99 -34.77 1.88
C GLU A 95 15.69 -35.49 0.71
N GLY A 96 15.12 -36.59 0.21
CA GLY A 96 15.61 -37.27 -0.99
C GLY A 96 15.48 -36.42 -2.26
N ARG A 97 14.41 -35.62 -2.36
CA ARG A 97 14.15 -34.77 -3.54
C ARG A 97 15.03 -33.52 -3.56
N ILE A 98 15.28 -32.93 -2.39
CA ILE A 98 16.18 -31.78 -2.25
C ILE A 98 17.63 -32.18 -2.54
N ASN A 99 18.07 -33.38 -2.10
CA ASN A 99 19.41 -33.87 -2.39
C ASN A 99 19.61 -34.25 -3.88
N ILE A 100 18.58 -34.77 -4.56
CA ILE A 100 18.61 -35.01 -6.01
C ILE A 100 18.69 -33.70 -6.80
N LEU A 101 17.93 -32.67 -6.38
CA LEU A 101 17.98 -31.34 -7.00
C LEU A 101 19.34 -30.64 -6.78
N LEU A 102 19.90 -30.73 -5.58
CA LEU A 102 21.23 -30.19 -5.26
C LEU A 102 22.35 -30.95 -6.00
N PHE A 103 22.21 -32.26 -6.18
CA PHE A 103 23.14 -33.07 -6.97
C PHE A 103 23.07 -32.72 -8.47
N GLY A 104 21.86 -32.52 -9.00
CA GLY A 104 21.63 -32.05 -10.37
C GLY A 104 22.25 -30.67 -10.63
N LEU A 105 22.07 -29.72 -9.70
CA LEU A 105 22.68 -28.38 -9.76
C LEU A 105 24.21 -28.43 -9.70
N LYS A 106 24.80 -29.26 -8.83
CA LYS A 106 26.26 -29.44 -8.76
C LYS A 106 26.83 -30.04 -10.05
N LYS A 107 26.11 -30.97 -10.69
CA LYS A 107 26.52 -31.59 -11.97
C LYS A 107 26.42 -30.59 -13.13
N LEU A 108 25.40 -29.73 -13.15
CA LEU A 108 25.24 -28.67 -14.16
C LEU A 108 26.36 -27.62 -14.07
N VAL A 109 26.67 -27.15 -12.85
CA VAL A 109 27.74 -26.17 -12.62
C VAL A 109 29.11 -26.72 -13.06
N LYS A 110 29.38 -28.01 -12.79
CA LYS A 110 30.63 -28.68 -13.19
C LYS A 110 30.71 -28.92 -14.71
N SER A 111 29.59 -29.11 -15.39
CA SER A 111 29.52 -29.22 -16.85
C SER A 111 29.79 -27.89 -17.55
N THR A 112 29.21 -26.79 -17.05
CA THR A 112 29.44 -25.44 -17.59
C THR A 112 30.86 -24.93 -17.36
N SER A 113 31.52 -25.32 -16.26
CA SER A 113 32.92 -24.95 -16.02
C SER A 113 33.90 -25.76 -16.89
N SER A 114 33.56 -27.00 -17.24
CA SER A 114 34.33 -27.83 -18.16
C SER A 114 34.22 -27.35 -19.61
N GLN A 115 33.03 -26.92 -20.06
CA GLN A 115 32.85 -26.30 -21.39
C GLN A 115 33.56 -24.93 -21.51
N ARG A 116 33.62 -24.16 -20.42
CA ARG A 116 34.35 -22.88 -20.41
C ARG A 116 35.86 -23.08 -20.48
N LYS A 117 36.41 -24.16 -19.90
CA LYS A 117 37.84 -24.49 -20.03
C LYS A 117 38.22 -25.02 -21.41
N SER A 118 37.35 -25.77 -22.09
CA SER A 118 37.64 -26.26 -23.44
C SER A 118 37.57 -25.16 -24.51
N MET A 119 36.74 -24.13 -24.33
CA MET A 119 36.69 -22.98 -25.25
C MET A 119 37.87 -22.00 -25.10
N VAL A 120 38.47 -21.91 -23.91
CA VAL A 120 39.65 -21.04 -23.69
C VAL A 120 40.95 -21.71 -24.17
N SER A 121 41.01 -23.05 -24.17
CA SER A 121 42.19 -23.80 -24.63
C SER A 121 42.33 -23.91 -26.16
N GLN A 122 41.33 -23.51 -26.95
CA GLN A 122 41.38 -23.58 -28.42
C GLN A 122 41.78 -22.25 -29.10
N ASN A 123 42.03 -21.19 -28.34
CA ASN A 123 42.35 -19.86 -28.90
C ASN A 123 43.72 -19.31 -28.49
N SER A 124 44.65 -20.15 -28.02
CA SER A 124 45.96 -19.69 -27.51
C SER A 124 47.16 -20.47 -28.03
N GLU A 125 47.12 -20.94 -29.27
CA GLU A 125 48.30 -21.43 -29.98
C GLU A 125 48.36 -20.74 -31.35
N ASP A 126 48.82 -19.49 -31.35
CA ASP A 126 49.86 -19.04 -32.28
C ASP A 126 50.22 -17.58 -31.97
N VAL A 127 51.46 -17.22 -32.28
CA VAL A 127 52.06 -15.87 -32.28
C VAL A 127 52.85 -15.47 -31.02
N GLN A 128 54.15 -15.75 -31.08
CA GLN A 128 55.25 -14.85 -30.71
C GLN A 128 56.55 -15.37 -31.37
N PRO A 129 57.63 -14.57 -31.52
CA PRO A 129 57.79 -13.13 -31.28
C PRO A 129 58.51 -12.41 -32.45
N LEU A 130 58.36 -11.08 -32.58
CA LEU A 130 59.38 -10.26 -33.23
C LEU A 130 59.68 -9.04 -32.34
N ILE A 131 60.87 -9.12 -31.75
CA ILE A 131 61.62 -8.04 -31.13
C ILE A 131 62.07 -7.12 -32.27
N ASP A 132 61.76 -5.83 -32.19
CA ASP A 132 62.69 -4.86 -32.74
C ASP A 132 62.72 -3.60 -31.88
N GLN A 133 63.94 -3.25 -31.47
CA GLN A 133 64.27 -2.04 -30.73
C GLN A 133 64.51 -0.92 -31.73
N SER A 134 63.71 0.14 -31.68
CA SER A 134 64.21 1.45 -32.10
C SER A 134 63.60 2.57 -31.25
N SER A 135 64.52 3.27 -30.60
CA SER A 135 64.37 4.54 -29.93
C SER A 135 63.88 5.64 -30.87
N SER A 136 62.93 6.46 -30.44
CA SER A 136 63.09 7.92 -30.31
C SER A 136 61.74 8.65 -30.21
N GLN A 137 61.80 9.79 -29.54
CA GLN A 137 60.91 10.94 -29.68
C GLN A 137 59.64 10.98 -28.81
N TYR A 138 59.89 11.41 -27.58
CA TYR A 138 58.98 12.19 -26.76
C TYR A 138 58.54 13.44 -27.55
N ASN A 139 57.25 13.59 -27.84
CA ASN A 139 56.68 14.86 -28.30
C ASN A 139 55.39 15.15 -27.54
N HIS A 140 55.42 16.29 -26.85
CA HIS A 140 54.39 16.81 -25.97
C HIS A 140 53.45 17.67 -26.82
N ASP A 141 52.35 17.09 -27.33
CA ASP A 141 51.28 17.88 -27.95
C ASP A 141 50.02 17.79 -27.09
N ILE A 142 49.85 18.84 -26.27
CA ILE A 142 48.62 19.12 -25.54
C ILE A 142 47.60 19.62 -26.58
N SER A 143 46.84 18.69 -27.16
CA SER A 143 45.61 19.06 -27.86
C SER A 143 44.57 19.46 -26.81
N VAL A 144 44.29 20.76 -26.74
CA VAL A 144 43.14 21.29 -25.99
C VAL A 144 41.89 20.76 -26.67
N ARG A 145 41.39 19.63 -26.18
CA ARG A 145 40.13 19.03 -26.63
C ARG A 145 39.01 19.97 -26.19
N GLU A 146 38.38 20.58 -27.17
CA GLU A 146 37.17 21.38 -27.05
C GLU A 146 36.11 20.61 -26.24
N LEU A 147 35.86 21.06 -25.01
CA LEU A 147 34.82 20.51 -24.13
C LEU A 147 33.46 20.96 -24.65
N THR A 148 32.89 20.21 -25.60
CA THR A 148 31.46 20.28 -25.86
C THR A 148 30.69 19.99 -24.56
N PRO A 149 29.70 20.80 -24.15
CA PRO A 149 28.95 20.58 -22.92
C PRO A 149 28.17 19.26 -23.02
N GLN A 150 28.69 18.17 -22.46
CA GLN A 150 27.92 16.95 -22.26
C GLN A 150 26.87 17.21 -21.20
N HIS A 151 25.64 17.35 -21.68
CA HIS A 151 24.40 17.42 -20.93
C HIS A 151 24.40 16.45 -19.73
N GLY A 152 24.44 17.01 -18.51
CA GLY A 152 23.91 16.39 -17.30
C GLY A 152 24.61 15.15 -16.71
N LYS A 153 25.88 14.87 -17.03
CA LYS A 153 26.62 13.78 -16.38
C LYS A 153 27.51 14.32 -15.29
N ILE A 154 27.15 14.08 -14.02
CA ILE A 154 28.04 14.32 -12.87
C ILE A 154 29.08 13.18 -12.88
N PRO A 155 30.37 13.46 -13.13
CA PRO A 155 31.40 12.43 -13.11
C PRO A 155 31.64 12.00 -11.65
N THR A 156 31.19 10.79 -11.30
CA THR A 156 31.60 10.10 -10.08
C THR A 156 32.83 9.21 -10.35
N PRO A 157 33.68 8.91 -9.34
CA PRO A 157 34.87 8.07 -9.49
C PRO A 157 34.62 6.66 -10.07
N THR A 158 33.35 6.23 -10.13
CA THR A 158 32.90 4.93 -10.63
C THR A 158 32.20 5.00 -11.99
N GLY A 159 32.26 6.14 -12.70
CA GLY A 159 31.55 6.38 -13.96
C GLY A 159 30.25 7.17 -13.76
N PRO A 160 29.53 7.53 -14.85
CA PRO A 160 28.28 8.28 -14.75
C PRO A 160 27.20 7.42 -14.07
N THR A 161 26.69 7.90 -12.93
CA THR A 161 25.56 7.29 -12.24
C THR A 161 24.26 7.78 -12.89
N GLU A 162 23.63 6.96 -13.72
CA GLU A 162 22.25 7.24 -14.15
C GLU A 162 21.28 6.86 -13.03
N PHE A 163 20.60 7.85 -12.44
CA PHE A 163 19.53 7.60 -11.48
C PHE A 163 18.39 6.87 -12.18
N ASN A 164 18.22 5.58 -11.85
CA ASN A 164 17.12 4.78 -12.38
C ASN A 164 15.79 5.29 -11.80
N MET A 165 15.06 6.10 -12.58
CA MET A 165 13.77 6.66 -12.18
C MET A 165 12.73 5.58 -11.83
N ALA A 166 12.85 4.37 -12.39
CA ALA A 166 11.99 3.26 -12.03
C ALA A 166 12.30 2.71 -10.62
N PHE A 167 13.57 2.73 -10.21
CA PHE A 167 13.99 2.40 -8.85
C PHE A 167 13.53 3.48 -7.86
N VAL A 168 13.72 4.76 -8.19
CA VAL A 168 13.22 5.88 -7.37
C VAL A 168 11.72 5.76 -7.15
N SER A 169 10.94 5.56 -8.23
CA SER A 169 9.48 5.38 -8.13
C SER A 169 9.09 4.15 -7.30
N PHE A 170 9.87 3.07 -7.35
CA PHE A 170 9.69 1.90 -6.47
C PHE A 170 9.94 2.26 -5.00
N LEU A 171 10.98 3.04 -4.70
CA LEU A 171 11.24 3.51 -3.33
C LEU A 171 10.12 4.40 -2.80
N PHE A 172 9.60 5.33 -3.61
CA PHE A 172 8.45 6.16 -3.23
C PHE A 172 7.23 5.29 -2.90
N ALA A 173 6.83 4.39 -3.79
CA ALA A 173 5.65 3.56 -3.53
C ALA A 173 5.85 2.55 -2.40
N GLY A 174 7.03 1.92 -2.32
CA GLY A 174 7.37 0.97 -1.27
C GLY A 174 7.43 1.63 0.11
N SER A 175 8.07 2.80 0.22
CA SER A 175 8.15 3.56 1.48
C SER A 175 6.77 4.05 1.93
N GLY A 176 5.94 4.54 1.01
CA GLY A 176 4.56 4.93 1.35
C GLY A 176 3.71 3.75 1.85
N ALA A 177 3.79 2.59 1.18
CA ALA A 177 3.06 1.40 1.61
C ALA A 177 3.56 0.88 2.97
N LEU A 178 4.88 0.86 3.19
CA LEU A 178 5.49 0.46 4.47
C LEU A 178 5.16 1.46 5.58
N LEU A 179 5.15 2.77 5.29
CA LEU A 179 4.77 3.80 6.26
C LEU A 179 3.31 3.62 6.68
N PHE A 180 2.40 3.40 5.73
CA PHE A 180 0.98 3.16 6.03
C PHE A 180 0.81 1.90 6.89
N ALA A 181 1.29 0.75 6.40
CA ALA A 181 1.12 -0.53 7.08
C ALA A 181 1.86 -0.58 8.42
N GLY A 182 3.09 -0.06 8.46
CA GLY A 182 3.90 0.03 9.67
C GLY A 182 3.27 0.91 10.75
N THR A 183 2.63 2.03 10.36
CA THR A 183 1.90 2.86 11.32
C THR A 183 0.69 2.12 11.89
N VAL A 184 -0.07 1.39 11.06
CA VAL A 184 -1.17 0.55 11.55
C VAL A 184 -0.66 -0.51 12.53
N TRP A 185 0.40 -1.23 12.17
CA TRP A 185 0.96 -2.27 13.01
C TRP A 185 1.52 -1.71 14.32
N TYR A 186 2.20 -0.57 14.27
CA TYR A 186 2.64 0.16 15.46
C TYR A 186 1.46 0.44 16.39
N ILE A 187 0.35 0.98 15.89
CA ILE A 187 -0.84 1.25 16.71
C ILE A 187 -1.38 -0.06 17.31
N THR A 188 -1.59 -1.09 16.48
CA THR A 188 -2.20 -2.35 16.93
C THR A 188 -1.33 -3.13 17.93
N SER A 189 -0.01 -2.95 17.89
CA SER A 189 0.93 -3.57 18.84
C SER A 189 1.03 -2.80 20.17
N ASN A 190 0.56 -1.56 20.24
CA ASN A 190 0.67 -0.70 21.42
C ASN A 190 -0.68 -0.45 22.13
N VAL A 191 -1.76 -1.10 21.68
CA VAL A 191 -3.06 -1.06 22.36
C VAL A 191 -3.29 -2.35 23.15
N PRO A 192 -4.11 -2.31 24.22
CA PRO A 192 -4.59 -3.52 24.86
C PRO A 192 -5.25 -4.46 23.84
N TYR A 193 -5.14 -5.77 24.07
CA TYR A 193 -5.70 -6.75 23.15
C TYR A 193 -7.22 -6.58 23.04
N GLU A 194 -7.69 -6.38 21.82
CA GLU A 194 -9.09 -6.41 21.43
C GLU A 194 -9.18 -7.26 20.15
N PHE A 195 -10.20 -8.11 20.02
CA PHE A 195 -10.35 -8.93 18.80
C PHE A 195 -10.40 -8.08 17.52
N PHE A 196 -10.92 -6.85 17.63
CA PHE A 196 -10.97 -5.88 16.54
C PHE A 196 -9.59 -5.55 15.95
N ILE A 197 -8.49 -5.57 16.72
CA ILE A 197 -7.16 -5.16 16.23
C ILE A 197 -6.69 -5.95 15.00
N TRP A 198 -7.18 -7.19 14.84
CA TRP A 198 -6.84 -8.02 13.69
C TRP A 198 -7.44 -7.51 12.39
N HIS A 199 -8.55 -6.76 12.44
CA HIS A 199 -9.14 -6.15 11.25
C HIS A 199 -8.17 -5.13 10.60
N PRO A 200 -7.78 -4.02 11.26
CA PRO A 200 -6.85 -3.07 10.65
C PRO A 200 -5.48 -3.71 10.37
N THR A 201 -5.01 -4.65 11.20
CA THR A 201 -3.75 -5.39 10.97
C THR A 201 -3.76 -6.13 9.62
N LEU A 202 -4.84 -6.87 9.33
CA LEU A 202 -4.97 -7.63 8.09
C LEU A 202 -5.30 -6.74 6.88
N MET A 203 -6.08 -5.67 7.07
CA MET A 203 -6.30 -4.67 6.00
C MET A 203 -4.98 -3.98 5.60
N ALA A 204 -4.10 -3.69 6.56
CA ALA A 204 -2.76 -3.17 6.29
C ALA A 204 -1.90 -4.19 5.52
N LEU A 205 -1.99 -5.48 5.85
CA LEU A 205 -1.30 -6.53 5.11
C LEU A 205 -1.81 -6.64 3.67
N THR A 206 -3.13 -6.58 3.44
CA THR A 206 -3.73 -6.52 2.10
C THR A 206 -3.19 -5.33 1.31
N LEU A 207 -3.22 -4.12 1.88
CA LEU A 207 -2.72 -2.91 1.23
C LEU A 207 -1.23 -3.04 0.84
N LEU A 208 -0.40 -3.53 1.77
CA LEU A 208 1.03 -3.70 1.57
C LEU A 208 1.33 -4.70 0.44
N THR A 209 0.76 -5.89 0.55
CA THR A 209 1.02 -7.00 -0.39
C THR A 209 0.44 -6.72 -1.77
N THR A 210 -0.76 -6.14 -1.87
CA THR A 210 -1.30 -5.69 -3.15
C THR A 210 -0.39 -4.66 -3.82
N THR A 211 0.13 -3.68 -3.07
CA THR A 211 1.03 -2.64 -3.59
C THR A 211 2.34 -3.25 -4.09
N PHE A 212 3.03 -4.07 -3.29
CA PHE A 212 4.28 -4.73 -3.71
C PHE A 212 4.08 -5.68 -4.90
N GLY A 213 2.99 -6.44 -4.91
CA GLY A 213 2.66 -7.32 -6.04
C GLY A 213 2.49 -6.54 -7.35
N ILE A 214 1.91 -5.33 -7.31
CA ILE A 214 1.80 -4.46 -8.49
C ILE A 214 3.16 -3.90 -8.90
N LEU A 215 3.95 -3.42 -7.93
CA LEU A 215 5.26 -2.79 -8.20
C LEU A 215 6.26 -3.76 -8.85
N ILE A 216 6.31 -5.01 -8.37
CA ILE A 216 7.21 -6.05 -8.88
C ILE A 216 6.86 -6.41 -10.33
N LEU A 217 5.57 -6.48 -10.68
CA LEU A 217 5.17 -6.84 -12.04
C LEU A 217 5.55 -5.76 -13.08
N GLN A 218 5.62 -4.49 -12.66
CA GLN A 218 5.89 -3.36 -13.55
C GLN A 218 7.34 -3.25 -14.08
N THR A 219 8.35 -3.84 -13.42
CA THR A 219 9.79 -3.70 -13.78
C THR A 219 10.24 -4.56 -14.96
N THR A 220 9.46 -5.54 -15.37
CA THR A 220 10.00 -6.69 -16.13
C THR A 220 10.20 -6.38 -17.62
N GLY A 221 11.46 -6.09 -17.97
CA GLY A 221 11.87 -5.73 -19.33
C GLY A 221 12.03 -6.97 -20.21
N LYS A 222 12.80 -7.95 -19.73
CA LYS A 222 13.10 -9.19 -20.47
C LYS A 222 12.00 -10.26 -20.30
N PRO A 223 11.78 -11.16 -21.29
CA PRO A 223 10.76 -12.20 -21.19
C PRO A 223 10.88 -13.10 -19.97
N GLU A 224 12.10 -13.52 -19.60
CA GLU A 224 12.35 -14.37 -18.43
C GLU A 224 12.00 -13.66 -17.12
N GLU A 225 12.36 -12.37 -17.01
CA GLU A 225 12.00 -11.53 -15.86
C GLU A 225 10.48 -11.37 -15.71
N ARG A 226 9.72 -11.37 -16.81
CA ARG A 226 8.25 -11.25 -16.79
C ARG A 226 7.58 -12.45 -16.14
N ALA A 227 8.08 -13.66 -16.38
CA ALA A 227 7.54 -14.87 -15.77
C ALA A 227 7.77 -14.86 -14.26
N VAL A 228 8.98 -14.47 -13.82
CA VAL A 228 9.32 -14.32 -12.40
C VAL A 228 8.46 -13.24 -11.73
N GLY A 229 8.33 -12.07 -12.35
CA GLY A 229 7.49 -10.99 -11.83
C GLY A 229 6.00 -11.36 -11.74
N LEU A 230 5.49 -12.15 -12.70
CA LEU A 230 4.13 -12.68 -12.65
C LEU A 230 3.93 -13.65 -11.48
N ASN A 231 4.89 -14.54 -11.22
CA ASN A 231 4.80 -15.47 -10.08
C ASN A 231 4.80 -14.73 -8.74
N TRP A 232 5.66 -13.73 -8.58
CA TRP A 232 5.63 -12.86 -7.40
C TRP A 232 4.31 -12.10 -7.29
N HIS A 233 3.80 -11.53 -8.38
CA HIS A 233 2.50 -10.88 -8.39
C HIS A 233 1.41 -11.82 -7.88
N LYS A 234 1.32 -13.05 -8.41
CA LYS A 234 0.37 -14.06 -7.94
C LYS A 234 0.51 -14.33 -6.45
N LEU A 235 1.72 -14.58 -5.96
CA LEU A 235 1.97 -14.86 -4.55
C LEU A 235 1.48 -13.70 -3.66
N PHE A 236 1.89 -12.48 -3.98
CA PHE A 236 1.49 -11.29 -3.22
C PHE A 236 -0.02 -11.05 -3.26
N GLN A 237 -0.68 -11.22 -4.41
CA GLN A 237 -2.14 -11.08 -4.50
C GLN A 237 -2.88 -12.21 -3.78
N SER A 238 -2.34 -13.44 -3.75
CA SER A 238 -2.91 -14.53 -2.96
C SER A 238 -2.85 -14.24 -1.46
N ILE A 239 -1.73 -13.70 -0.97
CA ILE A 239 -1.62 -13.26 0.43
C ILE A 239 -2.62 -12.13 0.71
N ALA A 240 -2.71 -11.14 -0.17
CA ALA A 240 -3.67 -10.05 -0.05
C ALA A 240 -5.14 -10.53 0.00
N PHE A 241 -5.47 -11.51 -0.85
CA PHE A 241 -6.79 -12.12 -0.95
C PHE A 241 -7.17 -12.88 0.33
N LEU A 242 -6.27 -13.68 0.88
CA LEU A 242 -6.50 -14.37 2.15
C LEU A 242 -6.60 -13.38 3.31
N ALA A 243 -5.73 -12.39 3.36
CA ALA A 243 -5.74 -11.35 4.39
C ALA A 243 -7.03 -10.53 4.37
N VAL A 244 -7.55 -10.17 3.18
CA VAL A 244 -8.76 -9.37 3.09
C VAL A 244 -9.99 -10.16 3.53
N ILE A 245 -10.09 -11.45 3.17
CA ILE A 245 -11.17 -12.33 3.64
C ILE A 245 -11.11 -12.48 5.16
N ALA A 246 -9.95 -12.77 5.72
CA ALA A 246 -9.78 -12.93 7.16
C ALA A 246 -10.12 -11.64 7.92
N GLY A 247 -9.61 -10.50 7.47
CA GLY A 247 -9.86 -9.21 8.12
C GLY A 247 -11.31 -8.72 7.97
N PHE A 248 -11.98 -9.03 6.86
CA PHE A 248 -13.41 -8.75 6.67
C PHE A 248 -14.29 -9.66 7.54
N THR A 249 -13.89 -10.93 7.70
CA THR A 249 -14.55 -11.87 8.60
C THR A 249 -14.42 -11.44 10.06
N ILE A 250 -13.22 -11.01 10.49
CA ILE A 250 -12.96 -10.52 11.85
C ILE A 250 -13.87 -9.33 12.21
N ILE A 251 -13.97 -8.32 11.34
CA ILE A 251 -14.84 -7.16 11.62
C ILE A 251 -16.31 -7.56 11.66
N SER A 252 -16.73 -8.53 10.84
CA SER A 252 -18.09 -9.04 10.83
C SER A 252 -18.43 -9.75 12.16
N ILE A 253 -17.54 -10.64 12.61
CA ILE A 253 -17.68 -11.33 13.91
C ILE A 253 -17.65 -10.33 15.06
N HIS A 254 -16.74 -9.37 15.05
CA HIS A 254 -16.64 -8.34 16.08
C HIS A 254 -17.94 -7.54 16.19
N LYS A 255 -18.52 -7.12 15.07
CA LYS A 255 -19.80 -6.40 15.05
C LYS A 255 -20.95 -7.26 15.56
N ASN A 256 -21.02 -8.52 15.14
CA ASN A 256 -22.06 -9.46 15.61
C ASN A 256 -22.00 -9.65 17.13
N ASN A 257 -20.81 -9.90 17.68
CA ASN A 257 -20.62 -10.14 19.12
C ASN A 257 -20.98 -8.91 19.97
N ASN A 258 -20.82 -7.70 19.43
CA ASN A 258 -21.12 -6.44 20.11
C ASN A 258 -22.49 -5.84 19.71
N LYS A 259 -23.28 -6.55 18.90
CA LYS A 259 -24.59 -6.08 18.39
C LYS A 259 -24.53 -4.72 17.70
N TYR A 260 -23.45 -4.47 16.95
CA TYR A 260 -23.29 -3.25 16.16
C TYR A 260 -23.87 -3.43 14.76
N ASP A 261 -24.52 -2.40 14.25
CA ASP A 261 -25.01 -2.38 12.87
C ASP A 261 -23.87 -2.51 11.85
N HIS A 262 -24.15 -3.19 10.76
CA HIS A 262 -23.21 -3.41 9.66
C HIS A 262 -23.31 -2.31 8.60
N TYR A 263 -22.17 -1.96 8.00
CA TYR A 263 -22.09 -1.07 6.84
C TYR A 263 -22.81 0.29 6.96
N THR A 264 -22.94 0.83 8.17
CA THR A 264 -23.60 2.12 8.42
C THR A 264 -22.71 3.30 8.08
N SER A 265 -21.42 3.21 8.40
CA SER A 265 -20.43 4.28 8.14
C SER A 265 -19.99 4.34 6.68
N ALA A 266 -19.52 5.51 6.24
CA ALA A 266 -18.94 5.69 4.90
C ALA A 266 -17.78 4.71 4.64
N HIS A 267 -16.89 4.53 5.62
CA HIS A 267 -15.82 3.53 5.55
C HIS A 267 -16.37 2.10 5.44
N GLY A 268 -17.43 1.75 6.17
CA GLY A 268 -18.04 0.41 6.09
C GLY A 268 -18.64 0.12 4.71
N LYS A 269 -19.35 1.09 4.11
CA LYS A 269 -19.92 0.96 2.76
C LYS A 269 -18.82 0.88 1.68
N ALA A 270 -17.84 1.77 1.75
CA ALA A 270 -16.67 1.75 0.86
C ALA A 270 -15.85 0.46 1.03
N GLY A 271 -15.73 -0.03 2.27
CA GLY A 271 -15.07 -1.29 2.60
C GLY A 271 -15.74 -2.50 1.97
N LEU A 272 -17.07 -2.59 2.04
CA LEU A 272 -17.83 -3.65 1.38
C LEU A 272 -17.64 -3.61 -0.13
N PHE A 273 -17.77 -2.44 -0.75
CA PHE A 273 -17.57 -2.27 -2.19
C PHE A 273 -16.16 -2.67 -2.62
N THR A 274 -15.13 -2.15 -1.95
CA THR A 274 -13.73 -2.46 -2.24
C THR A 274 -13.44 -3.95 -2.02
N PHE A 275 -13.98 -4.57 -0.97
CA PHE A 275 -13.86 -6.00 -0.71
C PHE A 275 -14.43 -6.83 -1.88
N SER A 276 -15.68 -6.56 -2.29
CA SER A 276 -16.31 -7.23 -3.43
C SER A 276 -15.50 -7.04 -4.72
N TYR A 277 -14.99 -5.83 -4.95
CA TYR A 277 -14.15 -5.53 -6.11
C TYR A 277 -12.85 -6.33 -6.09
N ILE A 278 -12.16 -6.45 -4.94
CA ILE A 278 -10.96 -7.30 -4.80
C ILE A 278 -11.29 -8.75 -5.16
N MET A 279 -12.44 -9.27 -4.72
CA MET A 279 -12.87 -10.64 -5.06
C MET A 279 -12.99 -10.81 -6.57
N CYS A 280 -13.74 -9.93 -7.25
CA CYS A 280 -13.92 -9.96 -8.70
C CYS A 280 -12.59 -9.83 -9.45
N GLN A 281 -11.75 -8.88 -9.04
CA GLN A 281 -10.46 -8.62 -9.68
C GLN A 281 -9.50 -9.81 -9.53
N THR A 282 -9.51 -10.48 -8.38
CA THR A 282 -8.65 -11.65 -8.10
C THR A 282 -9.10 -12.86 -8.91
N ILE A 283 -10.42 -13.13 -8.94
CA ILE A 283 -11.00 -14.20 -9.76
C ILE A 283 -10.71 -13.94 -11.22
N PHE A 284 -10.93 -12.72 -11.71
CA PHE A 284 -10.65 -12.35 -13.09
C PHE A 284 -9.17 -12.55 -13.44
N GLY A 285 -8.25 -12.07 -12.61
CA GLY A 285 -6.81 -12.29 -12.81
C GLY A 285 -6.43 -13.77 -12.83
N SER A 286 -7.00 -14.57 -11.92
CA SER A 286 -6.76 -16.02 -11.87
C SER A 286 -7.28 -16.73 -13.12
N ILE A 287 -8.46 -16.38 -13.63
CA ILE A 287 -9.02 -16.93 -14.87
C ILE A 287 -8.08 -16.65 -16.04
N LEU A 288 -7.64 -15.39 -16.20
CA LEU A 288 -6.80 -15.02 -17.35
C LEU A 288 -5.47 -15.78 -17.38
N VAL A 289 -4.90 -16.11 -16.21
CA VAL A 289 -3.56 -16.71 -16.15
C VAL A 289 -3.60 -18.23 -16.00
N ASN A 290 -4.50 -18.77 -15.19
CA ASN A 290 -4.54 -20.20 -14.84
C ASN A 290 -5.58 -20.97 -15.66
N PHE A 291 -6.62 -20.30 -16.16
CA PHE A 291 -7.72 -20.93 -16.90
C PHE A 291 -8.06 -20.19 -18.21
N PRO A 292 -7.09 -19.94 -19.11
CA PRO A 292 -7.30 -19.15 -20.32
C PRO A 292 -8.35 -19.73 -21.26
N GLY A 293 -8.64 -21.04 -21.18
CA GLY A 293 -9.72 -21.70 -21.92
C GLY A 293 -11.09 -21.08 -21.68
N VAL A 294 -11.37 -20.60 -20.45
CA VAL A 294 -12.66 -19.98 -20.07
C VAL A 294 -12.96 -18.72 -20.89
N VAL A 295 -11.91 -17.97 -21.28
CA VAL A 295 -12.06 -16.74 -22.07
C VAL A 295 -11.85 -16.95 -23.56
N GLY A 296 -11.73 -18.19 -24.03
CA GLY A 296 -11.51 -18.51 -25.45
C GLY A 296 -10.03 -18.68 -25.84
N GLY A 297 -9.18 -19.08 -24.89
CA GLY A 297 -7.78 -19.46 -25.12
C GLY A 297 -6.76 -18.35 -24.83
N GLN A 298 -5.48 -18.74 -24.91
CA GLN A 298 -4.34 -17.92 -24.48
C GLN A 298 -4.27 -16.56 -25.19
N ALA A 299 -4.51 -16.53 -26.50
CA ALA A 299 -4.46 -15.30 -27.28
C ALA A 299 -5.51 -14.27 -26.80
N LYS A 300 -6.73 -14.72 -26.46
CA LYS A 300 -7.78 -13.84 -25.96
C LYS A 300 -7.50 -13.41 -24.52
N ALA A 301 -7.01 -14.30 -23.66
CA ALA A 301 -6.61 -13.97 -22.29
C ALA A 301 -5.54 -12.87 -22.23
N VAL A 302 -4.49 -12.96 -23.06
CA VAL A 302 -3.42 -11.95 -23.13
C VAL A 302 -3.95 -10.59 -23.56
N ARG A 303 -4.91 -10.53 -24.50
CA ARG A 303 -5.57 -9.27 -24.90
C ARG A 303 -6.35 -8.63 -23.75
N MET A 304 -6.84 -9.42 -22.80
CA MET A 304 -7.62 -8.94 -21.65
C MET A 304 -6.75 -8.41 -20.50
N TYR A 305 -5.44 -8.66 -20.50
CA TYR A 305 -4.53 -8.14 -19.47
C TYR A 305 -4.55 -6.61 -19.34
N LYS A 306 -4.86 -5.87 -20.41
CA LYS A 306 -5.00 -4.41 -20.35
C LYS A 306 -6.17 -3.98 -19.46
N TYR A 307 -7.29 -4.69 -19.52
CA TYR A 307 -8.46 -4.42 -18.68
C TYR A 307 -8.20 -4.81 -17.23
N HIS A 308 -7.59 -5.98 -16.99
CA HIS A 308 -7.17 -6.39 -15.65
C HIS A 308 -6.24 -5.35 -15.03
N ARG A 309 -5.26 -4.83 -15.80
CA ARG A 309 -4.32 -3.82 -15.33
C ARG A 309 -5.01 -2.49 -14.99
N PHE A 310 -5.85 -1.98 -15.90
CA PHE A 310 -6.56 -0.72 -15.67
C PHE A 310 -7.48 -0.80 -14.45
N SER A 311 -8.30 -1.86 -14.40
CA SER A 311 -9.15 -2.20 -13.26
C SER A 311 -8.35 -2.33 -11.96
N GLY A 312 -7.16 -2.94 -12.02
CA GLY A 312 -6.27 -3.10 -10.87
C GLY A 312 -5.73 -1.78 -10.31
N TYR A 313 -5.40 -0.80 -11.16
CA TYR A 313 -4.98 0.52 -10.70
C TYR A 313 -6.14 1.30 -10.06
N PHE A 314 -7.32 1.21 -10.65
CA PHE A 314 -8.52 1.80 -10.06
C PHE A 314 -8.83 1.18 -8.70
N LEU A 315 -8.77 -0.16 -8.61
CA LEU A 315 -8.94 -0.88 -7.36
C LEU A 315 -7.88 -0.49 -6.31
N LEU A 316 -6.62 -0.32 -6.71
CA LEU A 316 -5.57 0.13 -5.80
C LEU A 316 -5.93 1.50 -5.19
N ALA A 317 -6.43 2.44 -6.00
CA ALA A 317 -6.89 3.73 -5.49
C ALA A 317 -8.04 3.58 -4.48
N LEU A 318 -9.00 2.70 -4.75
CA LEU A 318 -10.09 2.38 -3.82
C LEU A 318 -9.60 1.77 -2.51
N ILE A 319 -8.60 0.88 -2.56
CA ILE A 319 -7.99 0.29 -1.35
C ILE A 319 -7.43 1.39 -0.44
N TYR A 320 -6.65 2.32 -0.99
CA TYR A 320 -6.09 3.42 -0.21
C TYR A 320 -7.16 4.41 0.27
N LEU A 321 -8.17 4.69 -0.55
CA LEU A 321 -9.29 5.56 -0.15
C LEU A 321 -10.11 4.95 1.01
N THR A 322 -10.43 3.65 0.91
CA THR A 322 -11.10 2.90 1.99
C THR A 322 -10.25 2.89 3.25
N ALA A 323 -8.93 2.65 3.12
CA ALA A 323 -8.00 2.65 4.24
C ALA A 323 -7.94 4.02 4.93
N LEU A 324 -7.85 5.12 4.16
CA LEU A 324 -7.94 6.48 4.68
C LEU A 324 -9.25 6.70 5.44
N GLY A 325 -10.39 6.26 4.91
CA GLY A 325 -11.66 6.28 5.64
C GLY A 325 -11.60 5.53 6.98
N GLY A 326 -10.90 4.39 7.02
CA GLY A 326 -10.68 3.61 8.25
C GLY A 326 -9.79 4.32 9.27
N THR A 327 -8.81 5.11 8.80
CA THR A 327 -8.00 5.95 9.69
C THR A 327 -8.80 7.07 10.34
N GLN A 328 -9.93 7.47 9.73
CA GLN A 328 -10.84 8.49 10.26
C GLN A 328 -11.92 7.94 11.20
N ALA A 329 -12.01 6.61 11.35
CA ALA A 329 -12.91 6.00 12.32
C ALA A 329 -12.52 6.39 13.76
N GLY A 330 -13.52 6.51 14.64
CA GLY A 330 -13.32 6.95 16.03
C GLY A 330 -12.29 6.12 16.79
N TRP A 331 -12.26 4.80 16.58
CA TRP A 331 -11.26 3.92 17.18
C TRP A 331 -9.83 4.33 16.77
N THR A 332 -9.56 4.45 15.46
CA THR A 332 -8.22 4.80 14.97
C THR A 332 -7.82 6.21 15.37
N ARG A 333 -8.71 7.20 15.21
CA ARG A 333 -8.44 8.59 15.61
C ARG A 333 -8.19 8.72 17.11
N GLY A 334 -8.86 7.91 17.93
CA GLY A 334 -8.64 7.85 19.37
C GLY A 334 -7.27 7.29 19.76
N LYS A 335 -6.61 6.52 18.89
CA LYS A 335 -5.26 5.98 19.14
C LYS A 335 -4.16 6.77 18.42
N PHE A 336 -4.45 7.34 17.25
CA PHE A 336 -3.47 8.04 16.42
C PHE A 336 -4.14 9.11 15.55
N ASN A 337 -4.01 10.37 15.96
CA ASN A 337 -4.68 11.52 15.32
C ASN A 337 -3.72 12.37 14.46
N HIS A 338 -2.83 11.73 13.69
CA HIS A 338 -1.90 12.41 12.79
C HIS A 338 -2.25 12.14 11.32
N ILE A 339 -3.30 12.81 10.82
CA ILE A 339 -3.80 12.60 9.46
C ILE A 339 -2.74 12.82 8.38
N TRP A 340 -1.81 13.73 8.61
CA TRP A 340 -0.71 14.02 7.67
C TRP A 340 0.17 12.79 7.40
N VAL A 341 0.32 11.85 8.34
CA VAL A 341 1.10 10.62 8.14
C VAL A 341 0.41 9.70 7.13
N TRP A 342 -0.91 9.55 7.27
CA TRP A 342 -1.72 8.74 6.36
C TRP A 342 -1.76 9.33 4.94
N LEU A 343 -1.88 10.67 4.85
CA LEU A 343 -1.85 11.39 3.58
C LEU A 343 -0.48 11.31 2.93
N LEU A 344 0.61 11.54 3.68
CA LEU A 344 1.98 11.41 3.17
C LEU A 344 2.23 10.01 2.61
N ALA A 345 1.91 8.97 3.39
CA ALA A 345 2.04 7.58 2.96
C ALA A 345 1.28 7.30 1.66
N THR A 346 0.05 7.80 1.54
CA THR A 346 -0.78 7.64 0.35
C THR A 346 -0.23 8.40 -0.86
N VAL A 347 0.24 9.64 -0.68
CA VAL A 347 0.85 10.46 -1.75
C VAL A 347 2.12 9.80 -2.28
N LEU A 348 2.99 9.28 -1.39
CA LEU A 348 4.19 8.54 -1.79
C LEU A 348 3.85 7.34 -2.68
N VAL A 349 2.77 6.61 -2.35
CA VAL A 349 2.27 5.50 -3.16
C VAL A 349 1.75 5.97 -4.52
N ILE A 350 0.91 7.01 -4.55
CA ILE A 350 0.37 7.55 -5.80
C ILE A 350 1.50 7.98 -6.73
N VAL A 351 2.46 8.76 -6.22
CA VAL A 351 3.60 9.26 -7.00
C VAL A 351 4.44 8.09 -7.52
N GLY A 352 4.79 7.13 -6.66
CA GLY A 352 5.62 5.99 -7.05
C GLY A 352 4.94 5.03 -8.02
N VAL A 353 3.63 4.79 -7.88
CA VAL A 353 2.87 3.94 -8.83
C VAL A 353 2.66 4.66 -10.16
N ALA A 354 2.34 5.96 -10.13
CA ALA A 354 2.18 6.77 -11.34
C ALA A 354 3.48 6.80 -12.16
N GLY A 355 4.63 7.02 -11.51
CA GLY A 355 5.95 7.02 -12.16
C GLY A 355 6.33 5.70 -12.84
N ARG A 356 5.64 4.60 -12.53
CA ARG A 356 5.88 3.26 -13.11
C ARG A 356 4.79 2.82 -14.09
N THR A 357 3.73 3.60 -14.23
CA THR A 357 2.61 3.28 -15.10
C THR A 357 2.97 3.60 -16.55
N LYS A 358 2.98 2.58 -17.41
CA LYS A 358 3.26 2.74 -18.85
C LYS A 358 1.96 2.96 -19.62
N SER A 359 1.70 4.20 -20.06
CA SER A 359 0.49 4.55 -20.83
C SER A 359 0.32 3.72 -22.10
N SER A 360 1.42 3.28 -22.74
CA SER A 360 1.40 2.39 -23.91
C SER A 360 0.75 1.03 -23.64
N LYS A 361 0.68 0.58 -22.38
CA LYS A 361 0.05 -0.67 -21.96
C LYS A 361 -1.41 -0.49 -21.50
N LEU A 362 -1.92 0.74 -21.55
CA LEU A 362 -3.27 1.13 -21.13
C LEU A 362 -4.12 1.64 -22.30
N LYS A 363 -3.71 1.44 -23.56
CA LYS A 363 -4.52 1.84 -24.73
C LYS A 363 -5.81 1.00 -24.79
N ILE A 364 -6.92 1.62 -24.44
CA ILE A 364 -8.26 1.02 -24.48
C ILE A 364 -8.90 1.21 -25.86
N TRP A 365 -8.45 2.20 -26.63
CA TRP A 365 -8.90 2.53 -27.98
C TRP A 365 -7.73 2.55 -28.96
#